data_AF-A0A9D9PPI9-F1
#
_entry.id   AF-A0A9D9PPI9-F1
#
_cell.length_a   1.000
_cell.length_b   1.000
_cell.length_c   1.000
_cell.angle_alpha   90.00
_cell.angle_beta   90.00
_cell.angle_gamma   90.00
#
_symmetry.space_group_name_H-M   'P 1'
#
loop_
_entity.id
_entity.type
_entity.pdbx_description
1 polymer ?
#
loop_
_entity_poly.entity_id
_entity_poly.type
_entity_poly.pdbx_seq_one_letter_code
_entity_poly.pdbx_strand_id
1 'polypeptide(L)' 'LKEVPVDRFMLETDCPNMAPVPFRGKRCDSSMIAYTAEKAAEVLGMDTQELINKTCENGLKFFGIN' A
#
# COMPACT_ATOMS: atom_id res chain seq x y z
N LEU A 1 -4.94 10.47 -2.89
CA LEU A 1 -3.64 10.16 -2.27
C LEU A 1 -3.11 11.38 -1.52
N LYS A 2 -2.76 12.48 -2.21
CA LYS A 2 -2.09 13.65 -1.60
C LYS A 2 -2.83 14.35 -0.44
N GLU A 3 -4.16 14.27 -0.41
CA GLU A 3 -4.97 14.85 0.67
C GLU A 3 -5.04 13.98 1.94
N VAL A 4 -4.57 12.73 1.89
CA VAL A 4 -4.62 11.81 3.04
C VAL A 4 -3.32 11.97 3.84
N PRO A 5 -3.39 12.32 5.13
CA PRO A 5 -2.22 12.35 6.00
C PRO A 5 -1.52 10.99 6.04
N VAL A 6 -0.18 11.00 5.95
CA VAL A 6 0.63 9.76 5.88
C VAL A 6 0.45 8.88 7.13
N ASP A 7 0.20 9.47 8.30
CA ASP A 7 -0.08 8.76 9.57
C ASP A 7 -1.47 8.09 9.62
N ARG A 8 -2.29 8.29 8.59
CA ARG A 8 -3.60 7.64 8.39
C ARG A 8 -3.66 6.85 7.08
N PHE A 9 -2.54 6.76 6.36
CA PHE A 9 -2.46 6.07 5.08
C PHE A 9 -2.19 4.57 5.30
N MET A 10 -2.84 3.72 4.49
CA MET A 10 -2.65 2.26 4.49
C MET A 10 -2.49 1.75 3.06
N LEU A 11 -1.84 0.60 2.92
CA LEU A 11 -1.72 -0.13 1.67
C LEU A 11 -2.59 -1.38 1.72
N GLU A 12 -3.23 -1.70 0.60
CA GLU A 12 -3.97 -2.95 0.41
C GLU A 12 -3.86 -3.44 -1.04
N THR A 13 -4.30 -4.67 -1.29
CA THR A 13 -4.40 -5.25 -2.64
C THR A 13 -5.84 -5.44 -3.11
N ASP A 14 -6.81 -5.54 -2.19
CA ASP A 14 -8.18 -6.03 -2.46
C ASP A 14 -8.20 -7.40 -3.19
N CYS A 15 -7.19 -8.25 -2.92
CA CYS A 15 -7.12 -9.57 -3.53
C CYS A 15 -8.35 -10.42 -3.13
N PRO A 16 -8.90 -11.23 -4.04
CA PRO A 16 -8.33 -11.64 -5.34
C PRO A 16 -8.60 -10.68 -6.52
N ASN A 17 -9.19 -9.51 -6.28
CA ASN A 17 -9.55 -8.51 -7.29
C ASN A 17 -8.42 -7.47 -7.50
N MET A 18 -8.62 -6.50 -8.39
CA MET A 18 -7.80 -5.26 -8.45
C MET A 18 -6.28 -5.45 -8.64
N ALA A 19 -5.85 -6.47 -9.41
CA ALA A 19 -4.42 -6.68 -9.68
C ALA A 19 -3.73 -5.39 -10.21
N PRO A 20 -2.60 -4.97 -9.63
CA PRO A 20 -1.92 -3.73 -10.01
C PRO A 20 -1.28 -3.85 -11.41
N VAL A 21 -0.85 -2.73 -12.00
CA VAL A 21 -0.04 -2.75 -13.23
C VAL A 21 1.32 -3.41 -12.91
N PRO A 22 1.87 -4.29 -13.78
CA PRO A 22 1.40 -4.69 -15.12
C PRO A 22 0.45 -5.90 -15.16
N PHE A 23 -0.09 -6.36 -14.04
CA PHE A 23 -0.91 -7.57 -13.93
C PHE A 23 -2.42 -7.34 -14.08
N ARG A 24 -2.86 -6.13 -14.44
CA ARG A 24 -4.30 -5.83 -14.64
C ARG A 24 -4.97 -6.86 -15.54
N GLY A 25 -6.17 -7.28 -15.14
CA GLY A 25 -6.94 -8.34 -15.82
C GLY A 25 -6.57 -9.77 -15.39
N LYS A 26 -5.56 -9.96 -14.54
CA LYS A 26 -5.24 -11.23 -13.88
C LYS A 26 -5.79 -11.25 -12.45
N ARG A 27 -5.84 -12.43 -11.84
CA ARG A 27 -6.13 -12.59 -10.40
C ARG A 27 -5.05 -11.88 -9.58
N CYS A 28 -5.47 -11.09 -8.59
CA CYS A 28 -4.54 -10.49 -7.64
C CYS A 28 -4.18 -11.45 -6.51
N ASP A 29 -3.00 -11.24 -5.97
CA ASP A 29 -2.46 -11.95 -4.80
C ASP A 29 -1.83 -10.93 -3.85
N SER A 30 -1.85 -11.22 -2.54
CA SER A 30 -1.27 -10.33 -1.52
C SER A 30 0.21 -10.02 -1.76
N SER A 31 0.97 -10.93 -2.39
CA SER A 31 2.37 -10.70 -2.76
C SER A 31 2.58 -9.54 -3.74
N MET A 32 1.53 -9.08 -4.42
CA MET A 32 1.58 -7.95 -5.36
C MET A 32 1.53 -6.57 -4.67
N ILE A 33 1.42 -6.51 -3.34
CA ILE A 33 1.29 -5.22 -2.61
C ILE A 33 2.46 -4.26 -2.87
N ALA A 34 3.65 -4.77 -3.18
CA ALA A 34 4.82 -3.96 -3.49
C ALA A 34 4.60 -3.01 -4.69
N TYR A 35 3.84 -3.43 -5.70
CA TYR A 35 3.54 -2.59 -6.86
C TYR A 35 2.61 -1.42 -6.50
N THR A 36 1.65 -1.65 -5.60
CA THR A 36 0.80 -0.58 -5.05
C THR A 36 1.62 0.39 -4.20
N ALA A 37 2.53 -0.14 -3.37
CA ALA A 37 3.42 0.66 -2.53
C ALA A 37 4.31 1.59 -3.36
N GLU A 38 4.98 1.06 -4.38
CA GLU A 38 5.84 1.81 -5.28
C GLU A 38 5.05 2.94 -5.97
N LYS A 39 3.87 2.63 -6.52
CA LYS A 39 3.07 3.66 -7.20
C LYS A 39 2.53 4.71 -6.23
N ALA A 40 2.16 4.33 -5.02
CA ALA A 40 1.71 5.27 -3.99
C ALA A 40 2.85 6.20 -3.58
N ALA A 41 4.05 5.66 -3.36
CA ALA A 41 5.24 6.43 -3.00
C ALA A 41 5.62 7.45 -4.08
N GLU A 42 5.58 7.05 -5.36
CA GLU A 42 5.78 7.97 -6.49
C GLU A 42 4.79 9.15 -6.47
N VAL A 43 3.50 8.89 -6.22
CA VAL A 43 2.47 9.94 -6.18
C VAL A 43 2.63 10.86 -4.96
N LEU A 44 3.09 10.32 -3.83
CA LEU A 44 3.29 11.05 -2.58
C LEU A 44 4.67 11.75 -2.53
N GLY A 45 5.59 11.42 -3.44
CA GLY A 45 6.96 11.95 -3.41
C GLY A 45 7.80 11.42 -2.24
N MET A 46 7.56 10.17 -1.84
CA MET A 46 8.22 9.51 -0.71
C MET A 46 9.12 8.37 -1.18
N ASP A 47 10.07 7.95 -0.34
CA ASP A 47 10.74 6.66 -0.52
C ASP A 47 9.74 5.50 -0.30
N THR A 48 9.84 4.46 -1.12
CA THR A 48 8.92 3.32 -1.06
C THR A 48 9.04 2.57 0.28
N GLN A 49 10.26 2.37 0.78
CA GLN A 49 10.48 1.66 2.04
C GLN A 49 10.00 2.50 3.24
N GLU A 50 10.19 3.82 3.19
CA GLU A 50 9.63 4.73 4.20
C GLU A 50 8.10 4.64 4.26
N LEU A 51 7.41 4.66 3.11
CA LEU A 51 5.95 4.51 3.05
C LEU A 51 5.49 3.15 3.59
N ILE A 52 6.20 2.07 3.24
CA ILE A 52 5.91 0.72 3.76
C ILE A 52 6.04 0.70 5.29
N ASN A 53 7.12 1.26 5.84
CA ASN A 53 7.33 1.30 7.28
C ASN A 53 6.21 2.08 7.99
N LYS A 54 5.85 3.26 7.46
CA LYS A 54 4.77 4.08 8.02
C LYS A 54 3.42 3.38 7.95
N THR A 55 3.07 2.78 6.82
CA THR A 55 1.79 2.08 6.68
C THR A 55 1.72 0.80 7.51
N CYS A 56 2.85 0.13 7.74
CA CYS A 56 2.95 -0.98 8.69
C CYS A 56 2.68 -0.51 10.12
N GLU A 57 3.36 0.55 10.58
CA GLU A 57 3.12 1.17 11.90
C GLU A 57 1.65 1.59 12.07
N ASN A 58 1.06 2.22 11.05
CA ASN A 58 -0.33 2.63 11.06
C ASN A 58 -1.28 1.43 11.18
N GLY A 59 -1.03 0.37 10.42
CA GLY A 59 -1.81 -0.87 10.44
C GLY A 59 -1.74 -1.56 11.80
N LEU A 60 -0.53 -1.77 12.33
CA LEU A 60 -0.31 -2.37 13.65
C LEU A 60 -1.07 -1.61 14.74
N LYS A 61 -0.95 -0.27 14.74
CA LYS A 61 -1.66 0.60 15.69
C LYS A 61 -3.17 0.53 15.54
N PHE A 62 -3.68 0.57 14.31
CA PHE A 62 -5.12 0.59 14.04
C PHE A 62 -5.80 -0.74 14.41
N PHE A 63 -5.17 -1.86 14.08
CA PHE A 63 -5.69 -3.20 14.37
C PHE A 63 -5.32 -3.72 15.76
N GLY A 64 -4.45 -3.03 16.51
CA GLY A 64 -4.00 -3.45 17.83
C GLY A 64 -3.12 -4.70 17.80
N ILE A 65 -2.26 -4.83 16.79
CA ILE A 65 -1.34 -5.95 16.60
C ILE A 65 0.01 -5.59 17.22
N ASN A 66 0.53 -6.45 18.11
CA ASN A 66 1.79 -6.29 18.84
C ASN A 66 2.87 -7.24 18.34
#